data_AF-D2I8M8-F1
#
_entry.id   AF-D2I8M8-F1
#
_cell.length_a   1.000
_cell.length_b   1.000
_cell.length_c   1.000
_cell.angle_alpha   90.00
_cell.angle_beta   90.00
_cell.angle_gamma   90.00
#
_symmetry.space_group_name_H-M   'P 1'
#
loop_
_entity.id
_entity.type
_entity.pdbx_description
1 polymer ?
#
loop_
_entity_poly.entity_id
_entity_poly.type
_entity_poly.pdbx_seq_one_letter_code
_entity_poly.pdbx_strand_id
1 'polypeptide(L)' 'KTSYSYAEFIEQKTMMVPEKQLTLNGIYTHITKNYPYYKTADKSWPNPIRHNLSLNPYFIIVPRSQEEPGK' A
#
# COMPACT_ATOMS: atom_id res chain seq x y z
N LYS A 1 17.33 -3.57 8.61
CA LYS A 1 16.21 -4.46 8.17
C LYS A 1 15.08 -4.23 9.16
N THR A 2 13.93 -3.75 8.71
CA THR A 2 12.80 -3.42 9.61
C THR A 2 12.08 -4.74 9.95
N SER A 3 11.57 -4.87 11.17
CA SER A 3 10.99 -6.12 11.69
C SER A 3 9.55 -6.40 11.25
N TYR A 4 8.93 -5.46 10.54
CA TYR A 4 7.53 -5.55 10.13
C TYR A 4 7.42 -6.00 8.67
N SER A 5 6.45 -6.88 8.43
CA SER A 5 6.00 -7.31 7.12
C SER A 5 5.29 -6.19 6.36
N TYR A 6 5.23 -6.31 5.03
CA TYR A 6 4.48 -5.36 4.20
C TYR A 6 3.00 -5.30 4.57
N ALA A 7 2.42 -6.42 5.01
CA ALA A 7 1.03 -6.50 5.43
C ALA A 7 0.76 -5.59 6.65
N GLU A 8 1.62 -5.64 7.67
CA GLU A 8 1.46 -4.83 8.89
C GLU A 8 1.50 -3.32 8.58
N PHE A 9 2.38 -2.87 7.67
CA PHE A 9 2.41 -1.46 7.28
C PHE A 9 1.15 -1.01 6.55
N ILE A 10 0.67 -1.85 5.63
CA ILE A 10 -0.51 -1.55 4.83
C ILE A 10 -1.72 -1.50 5.77
N GLU A 11 -1.86 -2.48 6.67
CA GLU A 11 -2.93 -2.54 7.66
C GLU A 11 -2.93 -1.30 8.57
N GLN A 12 -1.81 -1.00 9.23
CA GLN A 12 -1.69 0.16 10.12
C GLN A 12 -2.10 1.44 9.40
N LYS A 13 -1.59 1.66 8.18
CA LYS A 13 -1.93 2.88 7.44
C LYS A 13 -3.39 2.91 7.01
N THR A 14 -3.97 1.77 6.64
CA THR A 14 -5.39 1.64 6.27
C THR A 14 -6.30 1.92 7.45
N MET A 15 -5.94 1.48 8.65
CA MET A 15 -6.72 1.76 9.86
C MET A 15 -6.64 3.24 10.30
N MET A 16 -5.59 3.96 9.91
CA MET A 16 -5.43 5.38 10.24
C MET A 16 -6.21 6.33 9.31
N VAL A 17 -6.65 5.89 8.14
CA VAL A 17 -7.42 6.75 7.22
C VAL A 17 -8.92 6.62 7.50
N PRO A 18 -9.69 7.73 7.52
CA PRO A 18 -11.12 7.69 7.86
C PRO A 18 -11.94 6.72 7.01
N GLU A 19 -11.62 6.63 5.71
CA GLU A 19 -12.33 5.79 4.73
C GLU A 19 -11.96 4.31 4.82
N LYS A 20 -10.95 3.97 5.65
CA LYS A 20 -10.38 2.61 5.78
C LYS A 20 -10.01 1.97 4.44
N GLN A 21 -9.66 2.81 3.47
CA GLN A 21 -9.32 2.44 2.11
C GLN A 21 -8.10 3.23 1.67
N LEU A 22 -7.21 2.58 0.93
CA LEU A 22 -6.03 3.22 0.36
C LEU A 22 -5.87 2.80 -1.08
N THR A 23 -5.51 3.77 -1.92
CA THR A 23 -5.05 3.47 -3.26
C THR A 23 -3.66 2.83 -3.21
N LEU A 24 -3.34 2.06 -4.26
CA LEU A 24 -2.01 1.48 -4.42
C LEU A 24 -0.89 2.53 -4.38
N ASN A 25 -1.12 3.71 -4.97
CA ASN A 25 -0.19 4.83 -4.91
C ASN A 25 -0.05 5.41 -3.49
N GLY A 26 -1.15 5.44 -2.72
CA GLY A 26 -1.13 5.83 -1.31
C GLY A 26 -0.25 4.90 -0.46
N ILE A 27 -0.32 3.59 -0.73
CA ILE A 27 0.55 2.58 -0.09
C ILE A 27 2.02 2.85 -0.44
N TYR A 28 2.34 3.06 -1.72
CA TYR A 28 3.72 3.37 -2.15
C TYR A 28 4.25 4.65 -1.51
N THR A 29 3.42 5.68 -1.43
CA THR A 29 3.76 6.96 -0.80
C THR A 29 4.04 6.77 0.70
N HIS A 30 3.23 5.95 1.38
CA HIS A 30 3.45 5.65 2.79
C HIS A 30 4.76 4.88 3.02
N ILE A 31 5.02 3.83 2.22
CA ILE A 31 6.25 3.04 2.34
C ILE A 31 7.48 3.92 2.09
N THR A 32 7.49 4.68 1.00
CA THR A 32 8.61 5.56 0.66
C THR A 32 8.81 6.71 1.66
N LYS A 33 7.75 7.19 2.32
CA LYS A 33 7.83 8.20 3.39
C LYS A 33 8.48 7.66 4.66
N ASN A 34 8.13 6.45 5.09
CA ASN A 34 8.67 5.83 6.31
C ASN A 34 10.02 5.14 6.08
N TYR A 35 10.26 4.69 4.84
CA TYR A 35 11.46 3.97 4.44
C TYR A 35 12.06 4.61 3.19
N PRO A 36 12.85 5.69 3.35
CA PRO A 36 13.44 6.44 2.24
C PRO A 36 14.26 5.59 1.27
N TYR A 37 14.80 4.45 1.73
CA TYR A 37 15.46 3.45 0.89
C TYR A 37 14.64 3.07 -0.36
N TYR A 38 13.31 2.93 -0.23
CA TYR A 38 12.46 2.55 -1.37
C TYR A 38 12.24 3.69 -2.38
N LYS A 39 12.62 4.94 -2.06
CA LYS A 39 12.56 6.05 -3.03
C LYS A 39 13.56 5.88 -4.17
N THR A 40 14.72 5.31 -3.84
CA THR A 40 15.83 5.10 -4.79
C THR A 40 16.02 3.63 -5.14
N ALA A 41 15.23 2.73 -4.56
CA ALA A 41 15.28 1.31 -4.85
C ALA A 41 14.79 0.99 -6.28
N ASP A 42 15.24 -0.14 -6.80
CA ASP A 42 14.86 -0.62 -8.12
C ASP A 42 13.35 -0.72 -8.31
N LYS A 43 12.88 -0.49 -9.53
CA LYS A 43 11.45 -0.55 -9.91
C LYS A 43 10.79 -1.92 -9.67
N SER A 44 11.51 -2.90 -9.15
CA SER A 44 11.03 -4.23 -8.77
C SER A 44 10.39 -4.27 -7.38
N TRP A 45 10.71 -3.34 -6.47
CA TRP A 45 10.17 -3.35 -5.10
C TRP A 45 8.63 -3.24 -4.98
N PRO A 46 7.89 -2.64 -5.93
CA PRO A 46 6.43 -2.66 -5.89
C PRO A 46 5.82 -4.04 -6.15
N ASN A 47 6.55 -4.98 -6.78
CA ASN A 47 6.02 -6.32 -7.10
C ASN A 47 5.62 -7.11 -5.86
N PRO A 48 6.48 -7.27 -4.84
CA PRO A 48 6.10 -7.91 -3.58
C PRO A 48 4.88 -7.29 -2.89
N ILE A 49 4.71 -5.95 -2.98
CA ILE A 49 3.55 -5.26 -2.40
C ILE A 49 2.26 -5.65 -3.11
N ARG A 50 2.24 -5.57 -4.44
CA ARG A 50 1.06 -5.96 -5.24
C ARG A 50 0.70 -7.42 -5.02
N HIS A 51 1.71 -8.29 -5.00
CA HIS A 51 1.52 -9.70 -4.73
C HIS A 51 0.94 -9.95 -3.33
N ASN A 52 1.42 -9.25 -2.31
CA ASN A 52 0.90 -9.38 -0.94
C ASN A 52 -0.57 -8.94 -0.84
N LEU A 53 -0.94 -7.83 -1.51
CA LEU A 53 -2.32 -7.37 -1.57
C LEU A 53 -3.27 -8.38 -2.24
N SER A 54 -2.80 -9.11 -3.24
CA SER A 54 -3.60 -10.13 -3.92
C SER A 54 -3.67 -11.47 -3.18
N LEU A 55 -2.61 -11.86 -2.47
CA LEU A 55 -2.57 -13.14 -1.75
C LEU A 55 -3.20 -13.09 -0.37
N ASN A 56 -3.14 -11.95 0.32
CA ASN A 56 -3.57 -11.86 1.69
C ASN A 56 -5.10 -11.61 1.76
N PRO A 57 -5.90 -12.56 2.31
CA PRO A 57 -7.35 -12.44 2.34
C PRO A 57 -7.85 -11.29 3.23
N TYR A 58 -7.00 -10.71 4.08
CA TYR A 58 -7.34 -9.54 4.88
C TYR A 58 -7.42 -8.24 4.06
N PHE A 59 -6.93 -8.22 2.82
CA PHE A 59 -7.07 -7.08 1.92
C PHE A 59 -8.15 -7.35 0.87
N ILE A 60 -9.14 -6.46 0.81
CA ILE A 60 -10.23 -6.53 -0.14
C ILE A 60 -10.02 -5.45 -1.21
N ILE A 61 -10.04 -5.86 -2.48
CA ILE A 61 -9.95 -4.92 -3.61
C ILE A 61 -11.33 -4.28 -3.79
N VAL A 62 -11.42 -2.98 -3.52
CA VAL A 62 -12.63 -2.19 -3.70
C VAL A 62 -12.57 -1.46 -5.06
N PRO A 63 -13.56 -1.64 -5.96
CA PRO A 63 -13.68 -0.85 -7.17
C PRO A 63 -13.82 0.64 -6.82
N ARG A 64 -13.20 1.53 -7.60
CA ARG A 64 -13.38 2.97 -7.39
C ARG A 64 -14.81 3.40 -7.69
N SER A 65 -15.33 4.33 -6.90
CA SER A 65 -16.60 4.99 -7.17
C SER A 65 -16.51 5.85 -8.43
N GLN A 66 -17.58 5.93 -9.22
CA GLN A 66 -17.63 6.76 -10.44
C GLN A 66 -17.44 8.26 -10.16
N GLU A 67 -17.66 8.68 -8.92
CA GLU A 67 -17.52 10.07 -8.45
C GLU A 67 -16.09 10.44 -8.05
N GLU A 68 -15.16 9.49 -7.97
CA GLU A 68 -13.75 9.80 -7.74
C GLU A 68 -13.02 10.02 -9.08
N PRO A 69 -12.68 11.27 -9.47
CA PRO A 69 -11.92 11.51 -10.67
C PRO A 69 -10.55 10.83 -10.58
N GLY A 70 -10.34 9.83 -11.43
CA GLY A 70 -9.06 9.12 -11.55
C GLY A 70 -8.00 9.94 -12.26
N LYS A 71 -6.73 9.60 -12.00
CA LYS A 71 -5.58 9.88 -12.85
C LYS A 71 -5.28 8.64 -13.68
#